data_AF-A0A1W2DC95-F1
#
_entry.id   AF-A0A1W2DC95-F1
#
_cell.length_a   1.000
_cell.length_b   1.000
_cell.length_c   1.000
_cell.angle_alpha   90.00
_cell.angle_beta   90.00
_cell.angle_gamma   90.00
#
_symmetry.space_group_name_H-M   'P 1'
#
loop_
_entity.id
_entity.type
_entity.pdbx_description
1 polymer ?
#
loop_
_entity_poly.entity_id
_entity_poly.type
_entity_poly.pdbx_seq_one_letter_code
_entity_poly.pdbx_strand_id
1 'polypeptide(L)'
;MTTVINDITVVAPPVIDVAVEGTQGPSGILSLTAEAIAAAGGDPTARAAAAAASGAAANAQVTADDAVGAAAAAQGTANTALASATTARTFVPGALSAGVWRPVTGLPRLLLNGTGTVTIDARNRAGTVTTAVYSNTLASAVNQIDFPYFGDDAVEIRAAYTGSASAEIV
;
A
#
# COMPACT_ATOMS: atom_id res chain seq x y z
N MET A 1 -72.18 -27.63 28.95
CA MET A 1 -72.65 -27.61 27.55
C MET A 1 -73.32 -26.26 27.34
N THR A 2 -72.81 -25.26 26.64
CA THR A 2 -71.56 -24.99 25.92
C THR A 2 -71.45 -23.46 25.88
N THR A 3 -70.29 -22.90 26.20
CA THR A 3 -70.01 -21.47 26.08
C THR A 3 -69.94 -21.10 24.60
N VAL A 4 -70.74 -20.13 24.15
CA VAL A 4 -70.62 -19.54 22.82
C VAL A 4 -69.54 -18.46 22.87
N ILE A 5 -68.42 -18.69 22.19
CA ILE A 5 -67.38 -17.69 21.95
C ILE A 5 -67.70 -17.09 20.57
N ASN A 6 -67.97 -15.78 20.52
CA ASN A 6 -68.11 -15.05 19.26
C ASN A 6 -66.72 -14.96 18.60
N ASP A 7 -66.62 -15.44 17.36
CA ASP A 7 -65.48 -15.21 16.46
C ASP A 7 -65.26 -13.71 16.24
N ILE A 8 -64.07 -13.21 16.59
CA ILE A 8 -63.57 -11.91 16.15
C ILE A 8 -62.64 -12.18 14.97
N THR A 9 -63.15 -11.97 13.76
CA THR A 9 -62.32 -11.97 12.55
C THR A 9 -61.49 -10.70 12.52
N VAL A 10 -60.20 -10.79 12.89
CA VAL A 10 -59.25 -9.69 12.75
C VAL A 10 -58.91 -9.55 11.26
N VAL A 11 -59.54 -8.57 10.59
CA VAL A 11 -59.16 -8.19 9.22
C VAL A 11 -57.82 -7.46 9.28
N ALA A 12 -56.79 -8.04 8.65
CA ALA A 12 -55.48 -7.39 8.54
C ALA A 12 -55.60 -6.07 7.76
N PRO A 13 -54.92 -4.99 8.17
CA PRO A 13 -54.92 -3.75 7.41
C PRO A 13 -54.21 -3.93 6.06
N PRO A 14 -54.61 -3.18 5.01
CA PRO A 14 -53.98 -3.29 3.69
C PRO A 14 -52.51 -2.84 3.78
N VAL A 15 -51.61 -3.66 3.24
CA VAL A 15 -50.20 -3.29 3.01
C VAL A 15 -50.20 -2.32 1.82
N ILE A 16 -49.89 -1.05 2.07
CA ILE A 16 -49.64 -0.08 1.01
C ILE A 16 -48.20 -0.31 0.55
N ASP A 17 -48.03 -1.02 -0.56
CA ASP A 17 -46.75 -1.08 -1.26
C ASP A 17 -46.50 0.28 -1.94
N VAL A 18 -45.76 1.16 -1.26
CA VAL A 18 -45.22 2.38 -1.88
C VAL A 18 -43.97 1.97 -2.65
N ALA A 19 -44.12 1.75 -3.96
CA ALA A 19 -42.97 1.64 -4.85
C ALA A 19 -42.24 3.00 -4.93
N VAL A 20 -41.10 3.11 -4.23
CA VAL A 20 -40.23 4.30 -4.29
C VAL A 20 -39.21 4.08 -5.42
N GLU A 21 -39.55 4.49 -6.64
CA GLU A 21 -38.57 4.65 -7.72
C GLU A 21 -37.80 5.98 -7.51
N GLY A 22 -36.64 5.91 -6.85
CA GLY A 22 -35.75 7.06 -6.67
C GLY A 22 -34.79 7.23 -7.85
N THR A 23 -34.88 8.35 -8.57
CA THR A 23 -33.88 8.77 -9.56
C THR A 23 -32.64 9.33 -8.84
N GLN A 24 -31.48 8.69 -9.01
CA GLN A 24 -30.22 9.17 -8.43
C GLN A 24 -29.73 10.45 -9.13
N GLY A 25 -29.62 11.55 -8.39
CA GLY A 25 -28.88 12.74 -8.80
C GLY A 25 -27.36 12.57 -8.66
N PRO A 26 -26.55 13.46 -9.28
CA PRO A 26 -25.09 13.31 -9.45
C PRO A 26 -24.26 13.34 -8.14
N SER A 27 -24.91 13.52 -6.99
CA SER A 27 -24.24 13.50 -5.67
C SER A 27 -24.49 12.23 -4.87
N GLY A 28 -25.22 11.23 -5.39
CA GLY A 28 -25.41 9.91 -4.74
C GLY A 28 -26.14 9.91 -3.39
N ILE A 29 -26.36 11.09 -2.78
CA ILE A 29 -27.16 11.27 -1.58
C ILE A 29 -28.62 11.21 -2.01
N LEU A 30 -29.17 10.02 -1.91
CA LEU A 30 -30.60 9.74 -1.98
C LEU A 30 -31.40 10.83 -1.25
N SER A 31 -32.21 11.59 -1.99
CA SER A 31 -33.21 12.53 -1.45
C SER A 31 -34.40 11.80 -0.81
N LEU A 32 -34.15 10.68 -0.11
CA LEU A 32 -35.16 9.79 0.45
C LEU A 32 -35.94 10.38 1.63
N THR A 33 -35.59 11.57 2.13
CA THR A 33 -36.03 12.02 3.46
C THR A 33 -36.99 13.20 3.43
N ALA A 34 -36.79 14.21 2.59
CA ALA A 34 -37.67 15.38 2.57
C ALA A 34 -39.07 15.06 1.99
N GLU A 35 -39.12 14.26 0.92
CA GLU A 35 -40.35 13.98 0.18
C GLU A 35 -41.23 12.93 0.91
N ALA A 36 -40.62 11.94 1.55
CA ALA A 36 -41.33 10.94 2.36
C ALA A 36 -41.92 11.52 3.66
N ILE A 37 -41.20 12.46 4.31
CA ILE A 37 -41.70 13.16 5.51
C ILE A 37 -42.87 14.09 5.14
N ALA A 38 -42.79 14.76 3.99
CA ALA A 38 -43.89 15.59 3.48
C ALA A 38 -45.10 14.76 3.06
N ALA A 39 -44.88 13.59 2.44
CA ALA A 39 -45.94 12.67 2.01
C ALA A 39 -46.67 11.97 3.18
N ALA A 40 -46.03 11.80 4.34
CA ALA A 40 -46.62 11.20 5.54
C ALA A 40 -47.77 12.04 6.16
N GLY A 41 -47.87 13.33 5.82
CA GLY A 41 -48.92 14.21 6.33
C GLY A 41 -48.97 14.29 7.87
N GLY A 42 -50.18 14.38 8.43
CA GLY A 42 -50.42 14.53 9.88
C GLY A 42 -50.28 13.25 10.72
N ASP A 43 -49.99 12.08 10.13
CA ASP A 43 -49.84 10.83 10.88
C ASP A 43 -48.52 10.81 11.67
N PRO A 44 -48.57 10.79 13.02
CA PRO A 44 -47.35 10.70 13.83
C PRO A 44 -46.57 9.39 13.61
N THR A 45 -47.23 8.30 13.24
CA THR A 45 -46.60 6.98 13.08
C THR A 45 -45.74 6.93 11.81
N ALA A 46 -46.31 7.35 10.67
CA ALA A 46 -45.57 7.46 9.42
C ALA A 46 -44.39 8.44 9.52
N ARG A 47 -44.56 9.56 10.25
CA ARG A 47 -43.46 10.51 10.50
C ARG A 47 -42.34 9.91 11.36
N ALA A 48 -42.68 9.14 12.39
CA ALA A 48 -41.69 8.44 13.21
C ALA A 48 -40.92 7.38 12.39
N ALA A 49 -41.60 6.64 11.53
CA ALA A 49 -40.97 5.66 10.63
C ALA A 49 -40.01 6.32 9.61
N ALA A 50 -40.43 7.44 9.01
CA ALA A 50 -39.59 8.20 8.08
C ALA A 50 -38.34 8.80 8.77
N ALA A 51 -38.48 9.32 9.99
CA ALA A 51 -37.34 9.81 10.77
C ALA A 51 -36.35 8.69 11.13
N ALA A 52 -36.85 7.51 11.51
CA ALA A 52 -36.01 6.35 11.79
C ALA A 52 -35.26 5.87 10.54
N ALA A 53 -35.92 5.83 9.38
CA ALA A 53 -35.29 5.49 8.11
C ALA A 53 -34.20 6.51 7.71
N SER A 54 -34.46 7.81 7.91
CA SER A 54 -33.47 8.87 7.71
C SER A 54 -32.25 8.72 8.61
N GLY A 55 -32.45 8.38 9.90
CA GLY A 55 -31.36 8.14 10.84
C GLY A 55 -30.52 6.92 10.46
N ALA A 56 -31.15 5.84 10.01
CA ALA A 56 -30.47 4.65 9.53
C ALA A 56 -29.63 4.91 8.27
N ALA A 57 -30.17 5.69 7.32
CA ALA A 57 -29.45 6.09 6.11
C ALA A 57 -28.24 6.98 6.42
N ALA A 58 -28.39 7.96 7.31
CA ALA A 58 -27.28 8.80 7.76
C ALA A 58 -26.17 7.98 8.44
N ASN A 59 -26.55 7.03 9.32
CA ASN A 59 -25.59 6.15 9.98
C ASN A 59 -24.85 5.22 8.99
N ALA A 60 -25.55 4.70 7.98
CA ALA A 60 -24.94 3.92 6.91
C ALA A 60 -23.95 4.74 6.07
N GLN A 61 -24.28 6.01 5.79
CA GLN A 61 -23.38 6.92 5.07
C GLN A 61 -22.12 7.24 5.89
N VAL A 62 -22.26 7.57 7.17
CA VAL A 62 -21.11 7.79 8.07
C VAL A 62 -20.19 6.57 8.08
N THR A 63 -20.77 5.37 8.16
CA THR A 63 -20.01 4.11 8.12
C THR A 63 -19.25 3.93 6.80
N ALA A 64 -19.86 4.31 5.67
CA ALA A 64 -19.21 4.24 4.36
C ALA A 64 -18.07 5.27 4.22
N ASP A 65 -18.29 6.50 4.68
CA ASP A 65 -17.29 7.56 4.66
C ASP A 65 -16.08 7.22 5.55
N ASP A 66 -16.32 6.66 6.74
CA ASP A 66 -15.27 6.16 7.63
C ASP A 66 -14.45 5.02 6.97
N ALA A 67 -15.13 4.12 6.25
CA ALA A 67 -14.45 3.05 5.50
C ALA A 67 -13.58 3.59 4.35
N VAL A 68 -14.06 4.62 3.64
CA VAL A 68 -13.27 5.31 2.60
C VAL A 68 -12.05 6.01 3.21
N GLY A 69 -12.21 6.68 4.36
CA GLY A 69 -11.11 7.31 5.08
C GLY A 69 -10.04 6.31 5.52
N ALA A 70 -10.45 5.16 6.06
CA ALA A 70 -9.54 4.08 6.44
C ALA A 70 -8.79 3.50 5.22
N ALA A 71 -9.48 3.31 4.10
CA ALA A 71 -8.86 2.83 2.86
C ALA A 71 -7.82 3.83 2.31
N ALA A 72 -8.11 5.13 2.34
CA ALA A 72 -7.18 6.17 1.90
C ALA A 72 -5.90 6.20 2.77
N ALA A 73 -6.04 6.06 4.10
CA ALA A 73 -4.91 5.99 5.02
C ALA A 73 -4.02 4.75 4.76
N ALA A 74 -4.63 3.60 4.47
CA ALA A 74 -3.92 2.38 4.10
C ALA A 74 -3.12 2.55 2.79
N GLN A 75 -3.72 3.17 1.76
CA GLN A 75 -3.03 3.49 0.51
C GLN A 75 -1.86 4.46 0.72
N GLY A 76 -2.02 5.49 1.55
CA GLY A 76 -0.93 6.43 1.88
C GLY A 76 0.27 5.72 2.52
N THR A 77 0.02 4.77 3.41
CA THR A 77 1.06 3.93 4.02
C THR A 77 1.77 3.07 2.97
N ALA A 78 1.03 2.42 2.07
CA ALA A 78 1.59 1.59 1.00
C ALA A 78 2.44 2.41 0.01
N ASN A 79 1.98 3.59 -0.39
CA ASN A 79 2.73 4.49 -1.28
C ASN A 79 4.04 4.95 -0.63
N THR A 80 4.01 5.26 0.67
CA THR A 80 5.21 5.64 1.43
C THR A 80 6.22 4.48 1.47
N ALA A 81 5.76 3.25 1.71
CA ALA A 81 6.60 2.06 1.70
C ALA A 81 7.23 1.81 0.31
N LEU A 82 6.45 1.96 -0.77
CA LEU A 82 6.95 1.81 -2.14
C LEU A 82 7.99 2.87 -2.50
N ALA A 83 7.77 4.12 -2.12
CA ALA A 83 8.74 5.20 -2.30
C ALA A 83 10.05 4.87 -1.58
N SER A 84 9.99 4.43 -0.32
CA SER A 84 11.17 4.01 0.46
C SER A 84 11.91 2.82 -0.18
N ALA A 85 11.17 1.82 -0.68
CA ALA A 85 11.77 0.66 -1.36
C ALA A 85 12.44 1.05 -2.68
N THR A 86 11.87 2.00 -3.41
CA THR A 86 12.43 2.54 -4.65
C THR A 86 13.74 3.30 -4.38
N THR A 87 13.77 4.13 -3.34
CA THR A 87 15.00 4.82 -2.92
C THR A 87 16.08 3.83 -2.48
N ALA A 88 15.73 2.79 -1.70
CA ALA A 88 16.69 1.76 -1.30
C ALA A 88 17.28 0.96 -2.48
N ARG A 89 16.55 0.90 -3.60
CA ARG A 89 16.96 0.20 -4.83
C ARG A 89 17.58 1.10 -5.90
N THR A 90 17.70 2.40 -5.64
CA THR A 90 18.34 3.31 -6.58
C THR A 90 19.83 3.00 -6.63
N PHE A 91 20.29 2.49 -7.78
CA PHE A 91 21.70 2.33 -8.09
C PHE A 91 22.31 3.71 -8.28
N VAL A 92 23.09 4.16 -7.30
CA VAL A 92 23.81 5.43 -7.37
C VAL A 92 25.30 5.10 -7.44
N PRO A 93 26.00 5.46 -8.54
CA PRO A 93 27.45 5.49 -8.57
C PRO A 93 28.00 6.17 -7.32
N GLY A 94 29.08 5.64 -6.76
CA GLY A 94 29.66 6.20 -5.56
C GLY A 94 30.50 5.22 -4.76
N ALA A 95 31.13 5.77 -3.73
CA ALA A 95 32.09 5.07 -2.90
C ALA A 95 31.51 3.80 -2.26
N LEU A 96 32.22 2.70 -2.40
CA LEU A 96 32.00 1.48 -1.65
C LEU A 96 32.62 1.69 -0.25
N SER A 97 31.78 1.67 0.78
CA SER A 97 32.25 1.68 2.16
C SER A 97 32.62 0.26 2.59
N ALA A 98 33.67 0.14 3.41
CA ALA A 98 34.12 -1.16 3.90
C ALA A 98 32.98 -1.91 4.61
N GLY A 99 32.71 -3.15 4.20
CA GLY A 99 31.72 -4.01 4.82
C GLY A 99 30.26 -3.71 4.47
N VAL A 100 29.98 -2.65 3.69
CA VAL A 100 28.62 -2.25 3.33
C VAL A 100 28.22 -2.86 1.99
N TRP A 101 27.03 -3.47 1.95
CA TRP A 101 26.43 -3.97 0.72
C TRP A 101 25.86 -2.81 -0.09
N ARG A 102 26.20 -2.76 -1.37
CA ARG A 102 25.63 -1.83 -2.33
C ARG A 102 25.05 -2.57 -3.53
N PRO A 103 23.85 -2.19 -3.99
CA PRO A 103 23.29 -2.76 -5.20
C PRO A 103 24.16 -2.42 -6.40
N VAL A 104 24.27 -3.36 -7.34
CA VAL A 104 24.96 -3.16 -8.62
C VAL A 104 24.07 -3.55 -9.79
N THR A 105 24.12 -2.77 -10.86
CA THR A 105 23.39 -3.07 -12.10
C THR A 105 24.38 -3.54 -13.17
N GLY A 106 24.23 -4.79 -13.61
CA GLY A 106 24.91 -5.30 -14.80
C GLY A 106 26.44 -5.29 -14.72
N LEU A 107 27.07 -4.41 -15.51
CA LEU A 107 28.53 -4.28 -15.69
C LEU A 107 29.05 -3.03 -14.95
N PRO A 108 29.11 -2.99 -13.62
CA PRO A 108 29.66 -1.82 -12.93
C PRO A 108 31.16 -1.73 -13.23
N ARG A 109 31.64 -0.50 -13.46
CA ARG A 109 33.07 -0.23 -13.43
C ARG A 109 33.46 0.15 -12.02
N LEU A 110 34.64 -0.30 -11.60
CA LEU A 110 35.19 0.05 -10.30
C LEU A 110 36.42 0.93 -10.47
N LEU A 111 36.40 2.11 -9.86
CA LEU A 111 37.57 2.97 -9.73
C LEU A 111 38.30 2.62 -8.43
N LEU A 112 39.56 2.18 -8.51
CA LEU A 112 40.33 1.71 -7.37
C LEU A 112 41.47 2.68 -7.01
N ASN A 113 41.46 3.23 -5.81
CA ASN A 113 42.45 4.22 -5.37
C ASN A 113 43.20 3.78 -4.12
N GLY A 114 44.36 4.38 -3.87
CA GLY A 114 45.17 4.17 -2.65
C GLY A 114 46.16 3.02 -2.73
N THR A 115 46.56 2.50 -1.57
CA THR A 115 47.51 1.39 -1.43
C THR A 115 46.98 0.35 -0.44
N GLY A 116 47.18 -0.93 -0.75
CA GLY A 116 46.66 -2.04 0.05
C GLY A 116 45.80 -2.98 -0.79
N THR A 117 45.00 -3.83 -0.16
CA THR A 117 44.20 -4.84 -0.85
C THR A 117 42.74 -4.43 -0.90
N VAL A 118 42.13 -4.52 -2.07
CA VAL A 118 40.68 -4.46 -2.27
C VAL A 118 40.18 -5.86 -2.53
N THR A 119 39.28 -6.34 -1.69
CA THR A 119 38.55 -7.59 -1.91
C THR A 119 37.07 -7.27 -2.06
N ILE A 120 36.43 -7.79 -3.10
CA ILE A 120 35.00 -7.64 -3.33
C ILE A 120 34.33 -8.98 -3.07
N ASP A 121 33.25 -8.94 -2.29
CA ASP A 121 32.29 -10.01 -2.14
C ASP A 121 31.05 -9.67 -2.98
N ALA A 122 30.38 -10.68 -3.54
CA ALA A 122 29.13 -10.52 -4.25
C ALA A 122 28.01 -11.29 -3.56
N ARG A 123 26.78 -10.80 -3.70
CA ARG A 123 25.56 -11.48 -3.26
C ARG A 123 24.60 -11.62 -4.43
N ASN A 124 24.04 -12.82 -4.59
CA ASN A 124 23.04 -13.11 -5.62
C ASN A 124 21.61 -12.76 -5.15
N ARG A 125 20.63 -12.84 -6.05
CA ARG A 125 19.22 -12.51 -5.73
C ARG A 125 18.61 -13.41 -4.64
N ALA A 126 19.12 -14.62 -4.48
CA ALA A 126 18.71 -15.55 -3.42
C ALA A 126 19.36 -15.27 -2.05
N GLY A 127 20.28 -14.29 -1.97
CA GLY A 127 20.98 -13.93 -0.75
C GLY A 127 22.27 -14.73 -0.48
N THR A 128 22.66 -15.64 -1.38
CA THR A 128 23.93 -16.37 -1.31
C THR A 128 25.09 -15.39 -1.49
N VAL A 129 26.04 -15.41 -0.56
CA VAL A 129 27.25 -14.59 -0.60
C VAL A 129 28.41 -15.42 -1.15
N THR A 130 29.03 -14.92 -2.21
CA THR A 130 30.29 -15.43 -2.75
C THR A 130 31.40 -14.47 -2.32
N THR A 131 32.32 -14.97 -1.52
CA THR A 131 33.43 -14.15 -0.99
C THR A 131 34.58 -14.04 -1.96
N ALA A 132 35.29 -12.92 -1.93
CA ALA A 132 36.51 -12.69 -2.70
C ALA A 132 36.37 -12.97 -4.21
N VAL A 133 35.21 -12.61 -4.79
CA VAL A 133 34.96 -12.69 -6.25
C VAL A 133 35.93 -11.82 -7.05
N TYR A 134 36.48 -10.80 -6.42
CA TYR A 134 37.59 -10.02 -6.95
C TYR A 134 38.56 -9.71 -5.81
N SER A 135 39.86 -9.82 -6.05
CA SER A 135 40.89 -9.43 -5.10
C SER A 135 42.07 -8.83 -5.84
N ASN A 136 42.46 -7.61 -5.47
CA ASN A 136 43.60 -6.93 -6.06
C ASN A 136 44.41 -6.18 -5.01
N THR A 137 45.72 -6.26 -5.12
CA THR A 137 46.65 -5.50 -4.27
C THR A 137 47.17 -4.29 -5.04
N LEU A 138 46.77 -3.11 -4.58
CA LEU A 138 47.11 -1.81 -5.13
C LEU A 138 48.47 -1.36 -4.57
N ALA A 139 49.46 -1.21 -5.45
CA ALA A 139 50.73 -0.57 -5.13
C ALA A 139 50.67 0.98 -5.27
N SER A 140 49.70 1.47 -6.02
CA SER A 140 49.33 2.89 -6.19
C SER A 140 47.86 2.95 -6.61
N ALA A 141 47.28 4.15 -6.75
CA ALA A 141 45.97 4.28 -7.39
C ALA A 141 45.97 3.59 -8.76
N VAL A 142 45.00 2.70 -9.00
CA VAL A 142 44.88 1.91 -10.23
C VAL A 142 43.68 2.42 -11.02
N ASN A 143 43.81 2.39 -12.34
CA ASN A 143 42.75 2.75 -13.28
C ASN A 143 41.47 1.93 -13.06
N GLN A 144 40.38 2.39 -13.70
CA GLN A 144 39.10 1.68 -13.75
C GLN A 144 39.28 0.22 -14.17
N ILE A 145 38.65 -0.68 -13.43
CA ILE A 145 38.50 -2.08 -13.80
C ILE A 145 37.05 -2.34 -14.19
N ASP A 146 36.84 -3.16 -15.20
CA ASP A 146 35.54 -3.76 -15.45
C ASP A 146 35.34 -4.89 -14.42
N PHE A 147 34.27 -4.83 -13.63
CA PHE A 147 33.99 -5.84 -12.63
C PHE A 147 33.63 -7.17 -13.32
N PRO A 148 34.30 -8.30 -13.06
CA PRO A 148 34.18 -9.51 -13.88
C PRO A 148 32.95 -10.39 -13.56
N TYR A 149 32.12 -10.00 -12.59
CA TYR A 149 30.95 -10.77 -12.15
C TYR A 149 29.66 -10.08 -12.54
N PHE A 150 28.76 -10.82 -13.18
CA PHE A 150 27.61 -10.26 -13.89
C PHE A 150 26.30 -10.93 -13.49
N GLY A 151 25.21 -10.18 -13.60
CA GLY A 151 23.86 -10.73 -13.63
C GLY A 151 23.34 -11.20 -12.27
N ASP A 152 22.54 -12.28 -12.29
CA ASP A 152 21.82 -12.78 -11.11
C ASP A 152 22.76 -13.21 -9.97
N ASP A 153 24.01 -13.55 -10.31
CA ASP A 153 25.05 -14.00 -9.38
C ASP A 153 25.71 -12.85 -8.59
N ALA A 154 25.49 -11.58 -8.98
CA ALA A 154 26.04 -10.42 -8.31
C ALA A 154 25.08 -9.21 -8.40
N VAL A 155 24.01 -9.23 -7.60
CA VAL A 155 23.03 -8.11 -7.51
C VAL A 155 23.45 -7.06 -6.47
N GLU A 156 24.27 -7.46 -5.49
CA GLU A 156 24.91 -6.55 -4.54
C GLU A 156 26.39 -6.91 -4.40
N ILE A 157 27.22 -5.90 -4.15
CA ILE A 157 28.64 -6.09 -3.83
C ILE A 157 29.00 -5.40 -2.52
N ARG A 158 30.04 -5.91 -1.88
CA ARG A 158 30.63 -5.37 -0.67
C ARG A 158 32.14 -5.35 -0.85
N ALA A 159 32.79 -4.27 -0.44
CA ALA A 159 34.24 -4.21 -0.43
C ALA A 159 34.81 -4.43 0.98
N ALA A 160 35.95 -5.11 1.05
CA ALA A 160 36.84 -5.16 2.19
C ALA A 160 38.18 -4.55 1.77
N TYR A 161 38.73 -3.71 2.65
CA TYR A 161 39.95 -2.97 2.37
C TYR A 161 41.02 -3.27 3.40
N THR A 162 42.28 -3.24 2.97
CA THR A 162 43.44 -3.09 3.83
C THR A 162 44.21 -1.82 3.43
N GLY A 163 44.98 -1.26 4.36
CA GLY A 163 45.73 -0.02 4.10
C GLY A 163 44.82 1.19 3.84
N SER A 164 45.15 1.97 2.81
CA SER A 164 44.42 3.17 2.36
C SER A 164 43.60 2.92 1.10
N ALA A 165 43.37 1.65 0.74
CA ALA A 165 42.64 1.28 -0.46
C ALA A 165 41.17 1.71 -0.38
N SER A 166 40.63 2.16 -1.50
CA SER A 166 39.21 2.51 -1.65
C SER A 166 38.72 2.10 -3.03
N ALA A 167 37.42 1.79 -3.13
CA ALA A 167 36.77 1.51 -4.40
C ALA A 167 35.50 2.34 -4.57
N GLU A 168 35.18 2.70 -5.80
CA GLU A 168 33.97 3.43 -6.16
C GLU A 168 33.31 2.77 -7.38
N ILE A 169 31.99 2.65 -7.35
CA ILE A 169 31.21 2.25 -8.53
C ILE A 169 31.04 3.48 -9.42
N VAL A 170 31.48 3.39 -10.68
CA VAL A 170 31.37 4.45 -11.70
C VAL A 170 30.53 4.02 -12.90
#